data_AF-F8Q0R7-F1
#
_entry.id   AF-F8Q0R7-F1
#
_cell.length_a   1.000
_cell.length_b   1.000
_cell.length_c   1.000
_cell.angle_alpha   90.00
_cell.angle_beta   90.00
_cell.angle_gamma   90.00
#
_symmetry.space_group_name_H-M   'P 1'
#
loop_
_entity.id
_entity.type
_entity.pdbx_description
1 polymer ?
#
loop_
_entity_poly.entity_id
_entity_poly.type
_entity_poly.pdbx_seq_one_letter_code
_entity_poly.pdbx_strand_id
1 'polypeptide(L)'
;MTERDRQNNSLRTFEGDLHSMEMREMTLKNQIRDKDTLEERIASMKEEIITLNARSKELDSKIAEAQAPIERLDQEHQQAQSELNDKLLEAQRSSQELNVEVDKLENVNKNVERYAREKRARLLKECSDKIEDLEAEIKDLGIKIENVRDIVAKIEKEINESGTSMANLRENIRIRKLGRDIKATQAEIDLCDMEEAAKAKRTFDTIYPVQKQKETDAQSKFAHMGGEITSLEDQLRQREDDLTEFKDINKQYTNQLVKVKMSDMANNDLEKYAKALDNAIMKYHSLKMEEVNDTMRHLWNKTYQGTDIDGIKIRSDVEGGASKRSYNYRVVMTKDQVEMDMRGRCSAGQKMLASIIIRLALSDSFGQNCGILALDEPTNALDTENIDALAASLVDIINERKNHANFQLIVITHDENFLRKLGQSDVMEYYWRVSRDSRQKSVIERQRFR
;
A
#
# COMPACT_ATOMS: atom_id res chain seq x y z
N MET A 1 -37.23 -54.32 -103.67
CA MET A 1 -35.97 -54.27 -102.90
C MET A 1 -35.23 -55.57 -103.15
N THR A 2 -34.08 -55.47 -103.82
CA THR A 2 -33.24 -56.59 -104.22
C THR A 2 -32.59 -57.23 -102.98
N GLU A 3 -32.39 -58.54 -103.00
CA GLU A 3 -31.78 -59.34 -101.91
C GLU A 3 -30.42 -58.77 -101.43
N ARG A 4 -29.72 -58.09 -102.33
CA ARG A 4 -28.50 -57.31 -102.09
C ARG A 4 -28.66 -56.19 -101.06
N ASP A 5 -29.80 -55.50 -101.04
CA ASP A 5 -30.05 -54.39 -100.10
C ASP A 5 -30.29 -54.91 -98.67
N ARG A 6 -30.91 -56.10 -98.52
CA ARG A 6 -31.05 -56.77 -97.22
C ARG A 6 -29.69 -57.23 -96.68
N GLN A 7 -28.87 -57.86 -97.51
CA GLN A 7 -27.54 -58.29 -97.10
C GLN A 7 -26.63 -57.11 -96.74
N ASN A 8 -26.69 -55.99 -97.46
CA ASN A 8 -25.94 -54.78 -97.13
C ASN A 8 -26.42 -54.12 -95.82
N ASN A 9 -27.73 -54.12 -95.53
CA ASN A 9 -28.22 -53.64 -94.24
C ASN A 9 -27.80 -54.55 -93.08
N SER A 10 -27.83 -55.87 -93.27
CA SER A 10 -27.34 -56.82 -92.26
C SER A 10 -25.83 -56.67 -92.02
N LEU A 11 -25.03 -56.44 -93.08
CA LEU A 11 -23.61 -56.14 -92.97
C LEU A 11 -23.36 -54.86 -92.16
N ARG A 12 -24.10 -53.78 -92.44
CA ARG A 12 -23.99 -52.53 -91.67
C ARG A 12 -24.40 -52.67 -90.21
N THR A 13 -25.41 -53.50 -89.90
CA THR A 13 -25.76 -53.77 -88.50
C THR A 13 -24.69 -54.60 -87.80
N PHE A 14 -24.12 -55.62 -88.46
CA PHE A 14 -23.03 -56.40 -87.88
C PHE A 14 -21.74 -55.59 -87.72
N GLU A 15 -21.43 -54.67 -88.64
CA GLU A 15 -20.32 -53.71 -88.49
C GLU A 15 -20.56 -52.75 -87.32
N GLY A 16 -21.80 -52.27 -87.14
CA GLY A 16 -22.18 -51.44 -85.98
C GLY A 16 -22.08 -52.19 -84.66
N ASP A 17 -22.54 -53.43 -84.61
CA ASP A 17 -22.44 -54.30 -83.44
C ASP A 17 -20.98 -54.63 -83.11
N LEU A 18 -20.16 -54.95 -84.12
CA LEU A 18 -18.72 -55.19 -83.97
C LEU A 18 -18.03 -53.95 -83.41
N HIS A 19 -18.30 -52.77 -83.97
CA HIS A 19 -17.73 -51.51 -83.46
C HIS A 19 -18.17 -51.21 -82.02
N SER A 20 -19.42 -51.51 -81.67
CA SER A 20 -19.90 -51.37 -80.29
C SER A 20 -19.20 -52.33 -79.31
N MET A 21 -18.90 -53.56 -79.75
CA MET A 21 -18.16 -54.55 -78.98
C MET A 21 -16.69 -54.15 -78.82
N GLU A 22 -16.04 -53.64 -79.87
CA GLU A 22 -14.68 -53.11 -79.82
C GLU A 22 -14.56 -51.92 -78.86
N MET A 23 -15.51 -50.98 -78.89
CA MET A 23 -15.56 -49.87 -77.94
C MET A 23 -15.75 -50.35 -76.49
N ARG A 24 -16.57 -51.39 -76.29
CA ARG A 24 -16.78 -51.99 -74.96
C ARG A 24 -15.55 -52.73 -74.47
N GLU A 25 -14.85 -53.44 -75.35
CA GLU A 25 -13.57 -54.10 -75.06
C GLU A 25 -12.50 -53.07 -74.67
N MET A 26 -12.39 -51.97 -75.42
CA MET A 26 -11.46 -50.88 -75.11
C MET A 26 -11.79 -50.22 -73.76
N THR A 27 -13.08 -50.02 -73.46
CA THR A 27 -13.52 -49.46 -72.17
C THR A 27 -13.20 -50.41 -71.02
N LEU A 28 -13.44 -51.72 -71.18
CA LEU A 28 -13.10 -52.73 -70.18
C LEU A 28 -11.58 -52.84 -69.96
N LYS A 29 -10.77 -52.76 -71.01
CA LYS A 29 -9.31 -52.73 -70.90
C LYS A 29 -8.82 -51.50 -70.12
N ASN A 30 -9.40 -50.33 -70.35
CA ASN A 30 -9.07 -49.14 -69.57
C ASN A 30 -9.48 -49.29 -68.10
N GLN A 31 -10.67 -49.84 -67.82
CA GLN A 31 -11.12 -50.11 -66.44
C GLN A 31 -10.22 -51.12 -65.70
N ILE A 32 -9.72 -52.15 -66.39
CA ILE A 32 -8.75 -53.10 -65.83
C ILE A 32 -7.44 -52.38 -65.49
N ARG A 33 -6.94 -51.55 -66.40
CA ARG A 33 -5.73 -50.76 -66.15
C ARG A 33 -5.89 -49.81 -64.96
N ASP A 34 -7.03 -49.12 -64.86
CA ASP A 34 -7.34 -48.25 -63.73
C ASP A 34 -7.40 -49.05 -62.42
N LYS A 35 -8.02 -50.24 -62.44
CA LYS A 35 -8.05 -51.14 -61.29
C LYS A 35 -6.64 -51.54 -60.84
N ASP A 36 -5.77 -51.93 -61.77
CA ASP A 36 -4.39 -52.33 -61.44
C ASP A 36 -3.62 -51.16 -60.81
N THR A 37 -3.77 -49.94 -61.33
CA THR A 37 -3.13 -48.75 -60.72
C THR A 37 -3.68 -48.42 -59.33
N LEU A 38 -4.97 -48.66 -59.08
CA LEU A 38 -5.58 -48.47 -57.77
C LEU A 38 -5.11 -49.55 -56.78
N GLU A 39 -4.94 -50.80 -57.23
CA GLU A 39 -4.39 -51.88 -56.40
C GLU A 39 -2.94 -51.60 -55.98
N GLU A 40 -2.10 -51.12 -56.91
CA GLU A 40 -0.73 -50.67 -56.59
C GLU A 40 -0.74 -49.51 -55.58
N ARG A 41 -1.65 -48.54 -55.75
CA ARG A 41 -1.77 -47.41 -54.82
C ARG A 41 -2.24 -47.86 -53.43
N ILE A 42 -3.21 -48.76 -53.35
CA ILE A 42 -3.66 -49.35 -52.08
C ILE A 42 -2.52 -50.12 -51.39
N ALA A 43 -1.71 -50.86 -52.15
CA ALA A 43 -0.55 -51.55 -51.60
C ALA A 43 0.47 -50.55 -51.00
N SER A 44 0.81 -49.49 -51.74
CA SER A 44 1.72 -48.44 -51.24
C SER A 44 1.19 -47.75 -49.98
N MET A 45 -0.09 -47.40 -49.94
CA MET A 45 -0.72 -46.76 -48.78
C MET A 45 -0.75 -47.69 -47.56
N LYS A 46 -0.96 -49.00 -47.75
CA LYS A 46 -0.89 -49.97 -46.65
C LYS A 46 0.51 -50.07 -46.07
N GLU A 47 1.53 -50.05 -46.92
CA GLU A 47 2.93 -50.05 -46.49
C GLU A 47 3.28 -48.76 -45.73
N GLU A 48 2.85 -47.60 -46.23
CA GLU A 48 2.98 -46.33 -45.52
C GLU A 48 2.31 -46.36 -44.13
N ILE A 49 1.08 -46.89 -44.03
CA ILE A 49 0.38 -47.03 -42.74
C ILE A 49 1.16 -47.90 -41.75
N ILE A 50 1.78 -48.99 -42.21
CA ILE A 50 2.60 -49.85 -41.35
C ILE A 50 3.83 -49.07 -40.84
N THR A 51 4.52 -48.35 -41.71
CA THR A 51 5.70 -47.55 -41.32
C THR A 51 5.34 -46.43 -40.35
N LEU A 52 4.23 -45.73 -40.57
CA LEU A 52 3.74 -44.67 -39.69
C LEU A 52 3.32 -45.21 -38.32
N ASN A 53 2.66 -46.36 -38.26
CA ASN A 53 2.30 -47.00 -36.99
C ASN A 53 3.53 -47.46 -36.20
N ALA A 54 4.56 -47.99 -36.88
CA ALA A 54 5.82 -48.34 -36.23
C ALA A 54 6.49 -47.10 -35.63
N ARG A 55 6.52 -45.99 -36.38
CA ARG A 55 7.07 -44.71 -35.92
C ARG A 55 6.28 -44.09 -34.77
N SER A 56 4.94 -44.21 -34.77
CA SER A 56 4.11 -43.76 -33.65
C SER A 56 4.47 -44.50 -32.36
N LYS A 57 4.60 -45.84 -32.41
CA LYS A 57 4.99 -46.64 -31.25
C LYS A 57 6.39 -46.29 -30.73
N GLU A 58 7.33 -46.02 -31.63
CA GLU A 58 8.67 -45.57 -31.25
C GLU A 58 8.62 -44.20 -30.52
N LEU A 59 7.81 -43.27 -31.02
CA LEU A 59 7.61 -41.97 -30.39
C LEU A 59 6.92 -42.09 -29.03
N ASP A 60 5.91 -42.94 -28.90
CA ASP A 60 5.23 -43.20 -27.63
C ASP A 60 6.22 -43.76 -26.57
N SER A 61 7.13 -44.65 -26.97
CA SER A 61 8.19 -45.15 -26.09
C SER A 61 9.14 -44.03 -25.64
N LYS A 62 9.55 -43.15 -26.56
CA LYS A 62 10.43 -42.02 -26.24
C LYS A 62 9.75 -40.99 -25.32
N ILE A 63 8.43 -40.79 -25.48
CA ILE A 63 7.64 -39.92 -24.60
C ILE A 63 7.59 -40.51 -23.19
N ALA A 64 7.32 -41.82 -23.05
CA ALA A 64 7.29 -42.49 -21.76
C ALA A 64 8.66 -42.46 -21.05
N GLU A 65 9.75 -42.69 -21.79
CA GLU A 65 11.12 -42.57 -21.28
C GLU A 65 11.46 -41.14 -20.81
N ALA A 66 10.95 -40.12 -21.51
CA ALA A 66 11.15 -38.72 -21.14
C ALA A 66 10.26 -38.24 -19.98
N GLN A 67 9.11 -38.88 -19.73
CA GLN A 67 8.21 -38.52 -18.62
C GLN A 67 8.80 -38.85 -17.24
N ALA A 68 9.42 -40.02 -17.09
CA ALA A 68 10.01 -40.44 -15.81
C ALA A 68 11.04 -39.46 -15.21
N PRO A 69 12.01 -38.91 -15.97
CA PRO A 69 12.94 -37.91 -15.43
C PRO A 69 12.26 -36.56 -15.15
N ILE A 70 11.22 -36.19 -15.90
CA ILE A 70 10.45 -34.96 -15.64
C ILE A 70 9.71 -35.07 -14.31
N GLU A 71 9.01 -36.18 -14.06
CA GLU A 71 8.30 -36.41 -12.79
C GLU A 71 9.28 -36.42 -11.60
N ARG A 72 10.46 -37.00 -11.78
CA ARG A 72 11.50 -36.99 -10.75
C ARG A 72 12.01 -35.58 -10.46
N LEU A 73 12.28 -34.78 -11.50
CA LEU A 73 12.70 -33.39 -11.34
C LEU A 73 11.62 -32.54 -10.68
N ASP A 74 10.34 -32.79 -10.98
CA ASP A 74 9.22 -32.08 -10.35
C ASP A 74 9.12 -32.41 -8.85
N GLN A 75 9.32 -33.68 -8.47
CA GLN A 75 9.39 -34.08 -7.06
C GLN A 75 10.59 -33.45 -6.34
N GLU A 76 11.77 -33.45 -6.96
CA GLU A 76 12.97 -32.80 -6.41
C GLU A 76 12.77 -31.28 -6.25
N HIS A 77 12.09 -30.64 -7.21
CA HIS A 77 11.73 -29.22 -7.12
C HIS A 77 10.75 -28.94 -5.97
N GLN A 78 9.70 -29.75 -5.83
CA GLN A 78 8.71 -29.60 -4.75
C GLN A 78 9.36 -29.79 -3.36
N GLN A 79 10.26 -30.76 -3.21
CA GLN A 79 11.02 -30.97 -1.97
C GLN A 79 11.92 -29.75 -1.66
N ALA A 80 12.70 -29.28 -2.63
CA ALA A 80 13.55 -28.11 -2.46
C ALA A 80 12.75 -26.84 -2.11
N GLN A 81 11.56 -26.69 -2.69
CA GLN A 81 10.68 -25.56 -2.40
C GLN A 81 10.11 -25.64 -0.97
N SER A 82 9.76 -26.84 -0.50
CA SER A 82 9.33 -27.05 0.90
C SER A 82 10.45 -26.71 1.89
N GLU A 83 11.66 -27.21 1.66
CA GLU A 83 12.82 -26.93 2.52
C GLU A 83 13.18 -25.44 2.55
N LEU A 84 13.04 -24.74 1.42
CA LEU A 84 13.27 -23.30 1.34
C LEU A 84 12.22 -22.53 2.15
N ASN A 85 10.95 -22.91 2.05
CA ASN A 85 9.87 -22.30 2.81
C ASN A 85 10.05 -22.49 4.32
N ASP A 86 10.49 -23.67 4.76
CA ASP A 86 10.77 -23.94 6.17
C ASP A 86 11.91 -23.06 6.70
N LYS A 87 13.01 -22.93 5.93
CA LYS A 87 14.12 -22.02 6.28
C LYS A 87 13.69 -20.56 6.32
N LEU A 88 12.80 -20.14 5.42
CA LEU A 88 12.28 -18.77 5.39
C LEU A 88 11.43 -18.48 6.63
N LEU A 89 10.57 -19.41 7.04
CA LEU A 89 9.77 -19.29 8.26
C LEU A 89 10.66 -19.23 9.51
N GLU A 90 11.71 -20.05 9.59
CA GLU A 90 12.65 -20.03 10.72
C GLU A 90 13.44 -18.71 10.79
N ALA A 91 13.91 -18.20 9.66
CA ALA A 91 14.58 -16.90 9.58
C ALA A 91 13.64 -15.74 9.96
N GLN A 92 12.38 -15.79 9.51
CA GLN A 92 11.37 -14.78 9.82
C GLN A 92 11.04 -14.79 11.32
N ARG A 93 10.92 -15.97 11.94
CA ARG A 93 10.72 -16.11 13.38
C ARG A 93 11.91 -15.53 14.16
N SER A 94 13.13 -15.88 13.76
CA SER A 94 14.35 -15.36 14.40
C SER A 94 14.44 -13.83 14.29
N SER A 95 14.06 -13.26 13.14
CA SER A 95 14.01 -11.80 12.96
C SER A 95 12.95 -11.13 13.84
N GLN A 96 11.78 -11.75 14.02
CA GLN A 96 10.74 -11.24 14.92
C GLN A 96 11.21 -11.26 16.38
N GLU A 97 11.86 -12.34 16.81
CA GLU A 97 12.41 -12.45 18.17
C GLU A 97 13.49 -11.38 18.42
N LEU A 98 14.39 -11.15 17.45
CA LEU A 98 15.39 -10.08 17.50
C LEU A 98 14.77 -8.68 17.60
N ASN A 99 13.73 -8.39 16.82
CA ASN A 99 13.05 -7.09 16.86
C ASN A 99 12.41 -6.82 18.23
N VAL A 100 11.80 -7.84 18.84
CA VAL A 100 11.22 -7.73 20.19
C VAL A 100 12.31 -7.40 21.22
N GLU A 101 13.49 -8.02 21.12
CA GLU A 101 14.61 -7.71 22.02
C GLU A 101 15.18 -6.30 21.78
N VAL A 102 15.26 -5.85 20.52
CA VAL A 102 15.66 -4.48 20.19
C VAL A 102 14.70 -3.45 20.79
N ASP A 103 13.38 -3.67 20.67
CA ASP A 103 12.37 -2.78 21.25
C ASP A 103 12.48 -2.69 22.78
N LYS A 104 12.72 -3.83 23.45
CA LYS A 104 12.99 -3.86 24.90
C LYS A 104 14.23 -3.02 25.24
N LEU A 105 15.30 -3.18 24.46
CA LEU A 105 16.57 -2.50 24.70
C LEU A 105 16.46 -0.99 24.46
N GLU A 106 15.74 -0.56 23.43
CA GLU A 106 15.40 0.84 23.21
C GLU A 106 14.60 1.44 24.37
N ASN A 107 13.63 0.70 24.90
CA ASN A 107 12.80 1.20 25.99
C ASN A 107 13.60 1.36 27.29
N VAL A 108 14.51 0.42 27.58
CA VAL A 108 15.47 0.56 28.67
C VAL A 108 16.39 1.75 28.43
N ASN A 109 16.92 1.92 27.21
CA ASN A 109 17.79 3.05 26.88
C ASN A 109 17.07 4.41 27.04
N LYS A 110 15.80 4.52 26.63
CA LYS A 110 14.98 5.73 26.86
C LYS A 110 14.86 6.05 28.35
N ASN A 111 14.71 5.05 29.21
CA ASN A 111 14.66 5.26 30.66
C ASN A 111 16.02 5.75 31.22
N VAL A 112 17.13 5.18 30.74
CA VAL A 112 18.48 5.60 31.12
C VAL A 112 18.77 7.03 30.65
N GLU A 113 18.44 7.36 29.40
CA GLU A 113 18.58 8.71 28.86
C GLU A 113 17.71 9.73 29.60
N ARG A 114 16.49 9.36 30.00
CA ARG A 114 15.63 10.22 30.82
C ARG A 114 16.28 10.48 32.17
N TYR A 115 16.80 9.44 32.83
CA TYR A 115 17.51 9.57 34.10
C TYR A 115 18.75 10.48 33.98
N ALA A 116 19.53 10.32 32.90
CA ALA A 116 20.70 11.16 32.62
C ALA A 116 20.32 12.62 32.31
N ARG A 117 19.30 12.86 31.49
CA ARG A 117 18.81 14.19 31.12
C ARG A 117 18.21 14.95 32.30
N GLU A 118 17.45 14.27 33.15
CA GLU A 118 16.82 14.85 34.33
C GLU A 118 17.83 15.18 35.44
N LYS A 119 19.13 14.85 35.28
CA LYS A 119 20.21 15.12 36.24
C LYS A 119 19.78 14.77 37.68
N ARG A 120 19.02 13.68 37.86
CA ARG A 120 18.42 13.31 39.15
C ARG A 120 19.44 13.17 40.27
N ALA A 121 20.66 12.75 39.95
CA ALA A 121 21.77 12.70 40.91
C ALA A 121 22.10 14.09 41.51
N ARG A 122 22.00 15.15 40.70
CA ARG A 122 22.20 16.53 41.14
C ARG A 122 21.02 17.04 41.97
N LEU A 123 19.78 16.75 41.55
CA LEU A 123 18.58 17.09 42.33
C LEU A 123 18.55 16.35 43.68
N LEU A 124 18.98 15.09 43.72
CA LEU A 124 19.09 14.32 44.95
C LEU A 124 20.12 14.94 45.90
N LYS A 125 21.27 15.37 45.36
CA LYS A 125 22.29 16.07 46.14
C LYS A 125 21.79 17.42 46.66
N GLU A 126 21.16 18.23 45.81
CA GLU A 126 20.56 19.52 46.21
C GLU A 126 19.43 19.34 47.25
N CYS A 127 18.65 18.27 47.18
CA CYS A 127 17.66 17.95 48.22
C CYS A 127 18.33 17.48 49.52
N SER A 128 19.40 16.69 49.45
CA SER A 128 20.16 16.25 50.62
C SER A 128 20.80 17.44 51.33
N ASP A 129 21.44 18.34 50.59
CA ASP A 129 22.06 19.56 51.12
C ASP A 129 21.00 20.45 51.81
N LYS A 130 19.81 20.61 51.21
CA LYS A 130 18.69 21.35 51.82
C LYS A 130 18.15 20.70 53.09
N ILE A 131 18.15 19.37 53.16
CA ILE A 131 17.70 18.66 54.37
C ILE A 131 18.70 18.93 55.50
N GLU A 132 20.01 18.86 55.23
CA GLU A 132 21.04 19.18 56.23
C GLU A 132 20.93 20.64 56.71
N ASP A 133 20.69 21.59 55.79
CA ASP A 133 20.49 23.00 56.15
C ASP A 133 19.25 23.21 57.05
N LEU A 134 18.12 22.57 56.71
CA LEU A 134 16.89 22.65 57.48
C LEU A 134 17.01 21.97 58.84
N GLU A 135 17.73 20.85 58.94
CA GLU A 135 18.01 20.20 60.22
C GLU A 135 18.87 21.09 61.13
N ALA A 136 19.85 21.81 60.57
CA ALA A 136 20.64 22.78 61.30
C ALA A 136 19.78 23.96 61.80
N GLU A 137 18.87 24.46 60.98
CA GLU A 137 17.94 25.55 61.34
C GLU A 137 16.94 25.12 62.43
N ILE A 138 16.38 23.91 62.34
CA ILE A 138 15.51 23.33 63.37
C ILE A 138 16.25 23.24 64.71
N LYS A 139 17.52 22.84 64.70
CA LYS A 139 18.35 22.75 65.92
C LYS A 139 18.59 24.13 66.55
N ASP A 140 18.88 25.14 65.74
CA ASP A 140 19.07 26.52 66.21
C ASP A 140 17.77 27.12 66.78
N LEU A 141 16.64 26.89 66.10
CA LEU A 141 15.32 27.29 66.57
C LEU A 141 14.94 26.57 67.88
N GLY A 142 15.30 25.29 68.02
CA GLY A 142 15.13 24.54 69.27
C GLY A 142 15.84 25.22 70.45
N ILE A 143 17.11 25.61 70.27
CA ILE A 143 17.89 26.33 71.29
C ILE A 143 17.24 27.69 71.63
N LYS A 144 16.74 28.42 70.63
CA LYS A 144 16.04 29.70 70.84
C LYS A 144 14.76 29.53 71.64
N ILE A 145 13.97 28.48 71.35
CA ILE A 145 12.74 28.17 72.09
C ILE A 145 13.05 27.85 73.55
N GLU A 146 14.08 27.06 73.82
CA GLU A 146 14.53 26.72 75.19
C GLU A 146 14.88 28.00 75.98
N ASN A 147 15.67 28.89 75.38
CA ASN A 147 16.04 30.17 76.00
C ASN A 147 14.82 31.06 76.29
N VAL A 148 13.84 31.12 75.38
CA VAL A 148 12.61 31.88 75.60
C VAL A 148 11.77 31.27 76.72
N ARG A 149 11.67 29.93 76.79
CA ARG A 149 10.97 29.24 77.90
C ARG A 149 11.60 29.55 79.25
N ASP A 150 12.93 29.58 79.34
CA ASP A 150 13.64 29.96 80.57
C ASP A 150 13.35 31.41 80.98
N ILE A 151 13.26 32.33 80.02
CA ILE A 151 12.88 33.73 80.29
C ILE A 151 11.44 33.81 80.79
N VAL A 152 10.50 33.12 80.14
CA VAL A 152 9.09 33.09 80.54
C VAL A 152 8.94 32.52 81.96
N ALA A 153 9.63 31.43 82.28
CA ALA A 153 9.59 30.83 83.62
C ALA A 153 10.10 31.80 84.71
N LYS A 154 11.13 32.61 84.41
CA LYS A 154 11.60 33.66 85.32
C LYS A 154 10.56 34.76 85.53
N ILE A 155 9.92 35.22 84.45
CA ILE A 155 8.87 36.25 84.50
C ILE A 155 7.65 35.74 85.27
N GLU A 156 7.21 34.49 85.03
CA GLU A 156 6.10 33.89 85.78
C GLU A 156 6.39 33.78 87.28
N LYS A 157 7.64 33.49 87.65
CA LYS A 157 8.07 33.48 89.05
C LYS A 157 7.96 34.87 89.68
N GLU A 158 8.44 35.92 89.01
CA GLU A 158 8.32 37.31 89.47
C GLU A 158 6.85 37.76 89.58
N ILE A 159 6.01 37.38 88.61
CA ILE A 159 4.58 37.67 88.63
C ILE A 159 3.90 36.99 89.82
N ASN A 160 4.23 35.73 90.11
CA ASN A 160 3.65 35.02 91.25
C ASN A 160 4.08 35.60 92.60
N GLU A 161 5.34 36.00 92.74
CA GLU A 161 5.85 36.68 93.95
C GLU A 161 5.17 38.05 94.17
N SER A 162 4.95 38.80 93.09
CA SER A 162 4.20 40.07 93.09
C SER A 162 2.70 39.86 93.38
N GLY A 163 2.08 38.85 92.78
CA GLY A 163 0.67 38.49 92.96
C GLY A 163 0.34 38.11 94.40
N THR A 164 1.24 37.38 95.07
CA THR A 164 1.10 37.02 96.49
C THR A 164 1.17 38.25 97.40
N SER A 165 2.05 39.21 97.09
CA SER A 165 2.13 40.48 97.83
C SER A 165 0.90 41.37 97.61
N MET A 166 0.39 41.43 96.38
CA MET A 166 -0.82 42.16 96.03
C MET A 166 -2.08 41.58 96.68
N ALA A 167 -2.17 40.25 96.79
CA ALA A 167 -3.25 39.56 97.50
C ALA A 167 -3.23 39.92 99.00
N ASN A 168 -2.07 39.84 99.66
CA ASN A 168 -1.92 40.20 101.08
C ASN A 168 -2.29 41.66 101.39
N LEU A 169 -1.95 42.59 100.50
CA LEU A 169 -2.33 44.00 100.62
C LEU A 169 -3.84 44.20 100.42
N ARG A 170 -4.45 43.52 99.43
CA ARG A 170 -5.91 43.56 99.20
C ARG A 170 -6.70 42.96 100.36
N GLU A 171 -6.27 41.84 100.93
CA GLU A 171 -6.93 41.19 102.07
C GLU A 171 -6.93 42.12 103.30
N ASN A 172 -5.81 42.80 103.58
CA ASN A 172 -5.72 43.78 104.66
C ASN A 172 -6.67 44.98 104.48
N ILE A 173 -6.78 45.49 103.26
CA ILE A 173 -7.73 46.57 102.93
C ILE A 173 -9.18 46.07 103.09
N ARG A 174 -9.46 44.83 102.67
CA ARG A 174 -10.78 44.19 102.75
C ARG A 174 -11.23 43.98 104.20
N ILE A 175 -10.35 43.53 105.10
CA ILE A 175 -10.64 43.38 106.53
C ILE A 175 -11.02 44.73 107.16
N ARG A 176 -10.29 45.81 106.82
CA ARG A 176 -10.58 47.17 107.32
C ARG A 176 -11.87 47.78 106.75
N LYS A 177 -12.34 47.28 105.59
CA LYS A 177 -13.60 47.70 104.96
C LYS A 177 -14.78 46.92 105.54
N LEU A 178 -14.68 45.59 105.62
CA LEU A 178 -15.67 44.72 106.25
C LEU A 178 -15.93 45.10 107.72
N GLY A 179 -14.91 45.52 108.48
CA GLY A 179 -15.12 46.01 109.85
C GLY A 179 -15.90 47.33 109.95
N ARG A 180 -15.89 48.16 108.90
CA ARG A 180 -16.75 49.35 108.78
C ARG A 180 -18.16 48.96 108.34
N ASP A 181 -18.24 48.05 107.37
CA ASP A 181 -19.52 47.60 106.81
C ASP A 181 -20.35 46.84 107.87
N ILE A 182 -19.75 45.96 108.69
CA ILE A 182 -20.46 45.27 109.79
C ILE A 182 -21.10 46.25 110.79
N LYS A 183 -20.45 47.38 111.08
CA LYS A 183 -21.02 48.43 111.94
C LYS A 183 -22.18 49.18 111.27
N ALA A 184 -22.11 49.37 109.95
CA ALA A 184 -23.16 50.01 109.17
C ALA A 184 -24.38 49.08 109.00
N THR A 185 -24.15 47.81 108.67
CA THR A 185 -25.22 46.82 108.45
C THR A 185 -25.93 46.44 109.75
N GLN A 186 -25.25 46.45 110.91
CA GLN A 186 -25.93 46.28 112.21
C GLN A 186 -26.89 47.45 112.53
N ALA A 187 -26.61 48.66 112.02
CA ALA A 187 -27.49 49.81 112.14
C ALA A 187 -28.66 49.80 111.12
N GLU A 188 -28.47 49.16 109.96
CA GLU A 188 -29.52 48.94 108.95
C GLU A 188 -30.51 47.83 109.36
N ILE A 189 -30.06 46.82 110.11
CA ILE A 189 -30.91 45.72 110.61
C ILE A 189 -31.92 46.20 111.67
N ASP A 190 -31.61 47.24 112.43
CA ASP A 190 -32.54 47.82 113.42
C ASP A 190 -33.67 48.66 112.78
N LEU A 191 -33.67 48.84 111.45
CA LEU A 191 -34.50 49.86 110.78
C LEU A 191 -35.26 49.41 109.52
N CYS A 192 -35.16 48.16 109.06
CA CYS A 192 -35.71 47.80 107.74
C CYS A 192 -37.07 47.09 107.73
N ASP A 193 -38.04 47.80 107.15
CA ASP A 193 -39.43 47.46 106.84
C ASP A 193 -39.58 46.71 105.48
N MET A 194 -40.64 45.91 105.37
CA MET A 194 -40.92 44.84 104.39
C MET A 194 -41.39 45.30 103.00
N GLU A 195 -40.77 46.33 102.41
CA GLU A 195 -41.18 46.87 101.07
C GLU A 195 -40.17 46.71 99.92
N GLU A 196 -38.90 46.38 100.15
CA GLU A 196 -37.90 46.26 99.07
C GLU A 196 -37.91 44.90 98.35
N ALA A 197 -38.32 43.81 99.02
CA ALA A 197 -38.36 42.47 98.44
C ALA A 197 -39.37 42.34 97.28
N ALA A 198 -40.42 43.17 97.26
CA ALA A 198 -41.42 43.19 96.20
C ALA A 198 -40.94 43.89 94.90
N LYS A 199 -39.95 44.79 94.99
CA LYS A 199 -39.39 45.51 93.83
C LYS A 199 -38.37 44.66 93.05
N ALA A 200 -37.63 43.77 93.73
CA ALA A 200 -36.63 42.88 93.11
C ALA A 200 -37.27 41.78 92.22
N LYS A 201 -38.46 41.30 92.58
CA LYS A 201 -39.18 40.28 91.78
C LYS A 201 -39.75 40.85 90.48
N ARG A 202 -40.23 42.10 90.49
CA ARG A 202 -40.76 42.78 89.30
C ARG A 202 -39.69 43.10 88.25
N THR A 203 -38.44 43.35 88.68
CA THR A 203 -37.31 43.63 87.78
C THR A 203 -36.79 42.36 87.09
N PHE A 204 -36.85 41.20 87.75
CA PHE A 204 -36.46 39.93 87.14
C PHE A 204 -37.43 39.49 86.02
N ASP A 205 -38.74 39.60 86.26
CA ASP A 205 -39.78 39.23 85.27
C ASP A 205 -39.79 40.14 84.02
N THR A 206 -39.28 41.37 84.11
CA THR A 206 -39.19 42.29 82.96
C THR A 206 -37.91 42.13 82.15
N ILE A 207 -36.77 41.90 82.80
CA ILE A 207 -35.45 41.94 82.13
C ILE A 207 -35.10 40.59 81.49
N TYR A 208 -35.47 39.47 82.13
CA TYR A 208 -35.11 38.12 81.67
C TYR A 208 -35.66 37.74 80.28
N PRO A 209 -36.95 37.95 79.94
CA PRO A 209 -37.45 37.60 78.61
C PRO A 209 -36.78 38.43 77.50
N VAL A 210 -36.48 39.71 77.76
CA VAL A 210 -35.79 40.59 76.79
C VAL A 210 -34.37 40.10 76.52
N GLN A 211 -33.64 39.67 77.55
CA GLN A 211 -32.28 39.15 77.37
C GLN A 211 -32.26 37.77 76.71
N LYS A 212 -33.22 36.89 77.04
CA LYS A 212 -33.35 35.58 76.40
C LYS A 212 -33.74 35.70 74.91
N GLN A 213 -34.54 36.69 74.56
CA GLN A 213 -34.88 36.98 73.16
C GLN A 213 -33.66 37.48 72.38
N LYS A 214 -32.83 38.35 72.97
CA LYS A 214 -31.54 38.77 72.37
C LYS A 214 -30.58 37.61 72.15
N GLU A 215 -30.49 36.68 73.10
CA GLU A 215 -29.68 35.47 72.98
C GLU A 215 -30.18 34.58 71.83
N THR A 216 -31.49 34.36 71.76
CA THR A 216 -32.12 33.55 70.70
C THR A 216 -31.90 34.17 69.31
N ASP A 217 -32.04 35.50 69.19
CA ASP A 217 -31.78 36.22 67.94
C ASP A 217 -30.30 36.16 67.54
N ALA A 218 -29.38 36.28 68.50
CA ALA A 218 -27.95 36.15 68.25
C ALA A 218 -27.58 34.73 67.78
N GLN A 219 -28.19 33.72 68.39
CA GLN A 219 -27.93 32.31 68.06
C GLN A 219 -28.53 31.91 66.70
N SER A 220 -29.70 32.46 66.35
CA SER A 220 -30.28 32.32 65.01
C SER A 220 -29.39 32.94 63.94
N LYS A 221 -28.87 34.15 64.18
CA LYS A 221 -27.90 34.80 63.28
C LYS A 221 -26.61 34.00 63.15
N PHE A 222 -26.09 33.45 64.25
CA PHE A 222 -24.89 32.62 64.24
C PHE A 222 -25.08 31.35 63.42
N ALA A 223 -26.22 30.65 63.56
CA ALA A 223 -26.53 29.46 62.78
C ALA A 223 -26.71 29.77 61.29
N HIS A 224 -27.35 30.90 60.95
CA HIS A 224 -27.52 31.34 59.57
C HIS A 224 -26.16 31.68 58.91
N MET A 225 -25.34 32.49 59.58
CA MET A 225 -23.98 32.81 59.10
C MET A 225 -23.10 31.56 59.01
N GLY A 226 -23.22 30.62 59.94
CA GLY A 226 -22.51 29.34 59.88
C GLY A 226 -22.89 28.51 58.66
N GLY A 227 -24.18 28.45 58.32
CA GLY A 227 -24.66 27.76 57.11
C GLY A 227 -24.20 28.43 55.81
N GLU A 228 -24.20 29.77 55.77
CA GLU A 228 -23.64 30.52 54.62
C GLU A 228 -22.14 30.27 54.47
N ILE A 229 -21.38 30.24 55.57
CA ILE A 229 -19.95 29.93 55.56
C ILE A 229 -19.72 28.52 55.00
N THR A 230 -20.41 27.49 55.49
CA THR A 230 -20.25 26.12 54.96
C THR A 230 -20.57 26.06 53.48
N SER A 231 -21.65 26.71 53.03
CA SER A 231 -22.01 26.73 51.61
C SER A 231 -20.97 27.45 50.75
N LEU A 232 -20.38 28.54 51.25
CA LEU A 232 -19.34 29.27 50.54
C LEU A 232 -18.05 28.46 50.50
N GLU A 233 -17.69 27.76 51.57
CA GLU A 233 -16.54 26.85 51.63
C GLU A 233 -16.68 25.70 50.62
N ASP A 234 -17.86 25.07 50.52
CA ASP A 234 -18.12 24.02 49.54
C ASP A 234 -18.03 24.54 48.09
N GLN A 235 -18.58 25.73 47.82
CA GLN A 235 -18.46 26.36 46.50
C GLN A 235 -17.00 26.70 46.17
N LEU A 236 -16.25 27.18 47.15
CA LEU A 236 -14.85 27.55 46.97
C LEU A 236 -14.03 26.30 46.64
N ARG A 237 -14.26 25.20 47.35
CA ARG A 237 -13.61 23.91 47.10
C ARG A 237 -13.93 23.37 45.70
N GLN A 238 -15.19 23.43 45.29
CA GLN A 238 -15.60 22.99 43.95
C GLN A 238 -14.97 23.86 42.85
N ARG A 239 -14.85 25.17 43.07
CA ARG A 239 -14.17 26.09 42.15
C ARG A 239 -12.67 25.87 42.10
N GLU A 240 -12.03 25.55 43.23
CA GLU A 240 -10.61 25.17 43.28
C GLU A 240 -10.35 23.88 42.51
N ASP A 241 -11.20 22.87 42.68
CA ASP A 241 -11.14 21.61 41.93
C ASP A 241 -11.28 21.87 40.41
N ASP A 242 -12.31 22.61 39.99
CA ASP A 242 -12.49 23.02 38.59
C ASP A 242 -11.26 23.76 38.04
N LEU A 243 -10.68 24.68 38.83
CA LEU A 243 -9.54 25.48 38.41
C LEU A 243 -8.27 24.64 38.25
N THR A 244 -8.13 23.57 39.03
CA THR A 244 -7.05 22.58 38.84
C THR A 244 -7.27 21.69 37.63
N GLU A 245 -8.50 21.22 37.37
CA GLU A 245 -8.83 20.35 36.25
C GLU A 245 -8.72 21.08 34.90
N PHE A 246 -9.18 22.33 34.83
CA PHE A 246 -9.17 23.14 33.61
C PHE A 246 -7.89 23.95 33.39
N LYS A 247 -6.88 23.83 34.27
CA LYS A 247 -5.67 24.67 34.26
C LYS A 247 -4.96 24.72 32.89
N ASP A 248 -4.88 23.60 32.20
CA ASP A 248 -4.20 23.46 30.91
C ASP A 248 -5.14 23.09 29.76
N ILE A 249 -6.46 23.19 29.94
CA ILE A 249 -7.44 22.70 28.96
C ILE A 249 -7.31 23.43 27.61
N ASN A 250 -7.05 24.73 27.64
CA ASN A 250 -6.83 25.52 26.43
C ASN A 250 -5.57 25.04 25.69
N LYS A 251 -4.49 24.75 26.41
CA LYS A 251 -3.25 24.24 25.82
C LYS A 251 -3.44 22.84 25.24
N GLN A 252 -4.16 21.96 25.93
CA GLN A 252 -4.50 20.63 25.43
C GLN A 252 -5.42 20.70 24.20
N TYR A 253 -6.44 21.56 24.23
CA TYR A 253 -7.33 21.81 23.09
C TYR A 253 -6.56 22.33 21.88
N THR A 254 -5.69 23.34 22.05
CA THR A 254 -4.88 23.87 20.95
C THR A 254 -3.94 22.79 20.39
N ASN A 255 -3.26 22.01 21.24
CA ASN A 255 -2.40 20.92 20.78
C ASN A 255 -3.18 19.86 20.00
N GLN A 256 -4.36 19.49 20.47
CA GLN A 256 -5.20 18.50 19.78
C GLN A 256 -5.77 19.05 18.48
N LEU A 257 -6.18 20.31 18.46
CA LEU A 257 -6.65 21.00 17.26
C LEU A 257 -5.55 21.08 16.21
N VAL A 258 -4.32 21.44 16.60
CA VAL A 258 -3.15 21.45 15.72
C VAL A 258 -2.91 20.05 15.15
N LYS A 259 -2.92 19.00 15.98
CA LYS A 259 -2.75 17.61 15.49
C LYS A 259 -3.81 17.24 14.45
N VAL A 260 -5.08 17.51 14.74
CA VAL A 260 -6.18 17.18 13.81
C VAL A 260 -6.04 17.96 12.50
N LYS A 261 -5.76 19.26 12.56
CA LYS A 261 -5.58 20.09 11.36
C LYS A 261 -4.36 19.70 10.55
N MET A 262 -3.24 19.36 11.20
CA MET A 262 -2.04 18.88 10.52
C MET A 262 -2.28 17.53 9.83
N SER A 263 -2.97 16.59 10.49
CA SER A 263 -3.32 15.31 9.88
C SER A 263 -4.30 15.47 8.71
N ASP A 264 -5.29 16.36 8.84
CA ASP A 264 -6.25 16.67 7.77
C ASP A 264 -5.54 17.31 6.56
N MET A 265 -4.64 18.26 6.79
CA MET A 265 -3.80 18.82 5.73
C MET A 265 -2.93 17.77 5.05
N ALA A 266 -2.27 16.89 5.83
CA ALA A 266 -1.44 15.81 5.29
C ALA A 266 -2.25 14.83 4.44
N ASN A 267 -3.45 14.44 4.88
CA ASN A 267 -4.35 13.58 4.11
C ASN A 267 -4.78 14.24 2.80
N ASN A 268 -5.16 15.52 2.86
CA ASN A 268 -5.53 16.29 1.66
C ASN A 268 -4.36 16.38 0.67
N ASP A 269 -3.13 16.57 1.15
CA ASP A 269 -1.96 16.60 0.27
C ASP A 269 -1.64 15.23 -0.32
N LEU A 270 -1.74 14.15 0.45
CA LEU A 270 -1.61 12.78 -0.07
C LEU A 270 -2.67 12.49 -1.15
N GLU A 271 -3.91 12.93 -0.96
CA GLU A 271 -4.97 12.78 -1.96
C GLU A 271 -4.66 13.58 -3.24
N LYS A 272 -4.14 14.81 -3.11
CA LYS A 272 -3.68 15.60 -4.27
C LYS A 272 -2.56 14.89 -5.01
N TYR A 273 -1.56 14.35 -4.30
CA TYR A 273 -0.47 13.60 -4.92
C TYR A 273 -0.96 12.35 -5.65
N ALA A 274 -1.88 11.59 -5.04
CA ALA A 274 -2.49 10.42 -5.67
C ALA A 274 -3.23 10.78 -6.96
N LYS A 275 -4.04 11.86 -6.93
CA LYS A 275 -4.75 12.37 -8.12
C LYS A 275 -3.79 12.89 -9.20
N ALA A 276 -2.76 13.63 -8.80
CA ALA A 276 -1.77 14.15 -9.73
C ALA A 276 -1.00 13.02 -10.42
N LEU A 277 -0.65 11.96 -9.68
CA LEU A 277 0.01 10.77 -10.22
C LEU A 277 -0.91 10.01 -11.19
N ASP A 278 -2.18 9.78 -10.84
CA ASP A 278 -3.14 9.12 -11.73
C ASP A 278 -3.32 9.91 -13.04
N ASN A 279 -3.49 11.24 -12.94
CA ASN A 279 -3.58 12.11 -14.11
C ASN A 279 -2.30 12.09 -14.96
N ALA A 280 -1.12 12.05 -14.34
CA ALA A 280 0.15 11.96 -15.05
C ALA A 280 0.28 10.62 -15.79
N ILE A 281 -0.12 9.51 -15.17
CA ILE A 281 -0.13 8.18 -15.78
C ILE A 281 -1.11 8.15 -16.97
N MET A 282 -2.33 8.69 -16.82
CA MET A 282 -3.31 8.77 -17.92
C MET A 282 -2.78 9.58 -19.10
N LYS A 283 -2.18 10.74 -18.81
CA LYS A 283 -1.63 11.62 -19.83
C LYS A 283 -0.46 10.96 -20.55
N TYR A 284 0.43 10.30 -19.79
CA TYR A 284 1.56 9.57 -20.35
C TYR A 284 1.09 8.41 -21.25
N HIS A 285 0.14 7.61 -20.78
CA HIS A 285 -0.44 6.51 -21.56
C HIS A 285 -1.07 7.00 -22.86
N SER A 286 -1.91 8.05 -22.79
CA SER A 286 -2.58 8.61 -23.97
C SER A 286 -1.56 9.14 -24.99
N LEU A 287 -0.56 9.89 -24.53
CA LEU A 287 0.50 10.44 -25.39
C LEU A 287 1.35 9.32 -26.01
N LYS A 288 1.67 8.27 -25.26
CA LYS A 288 2.42 7.12 -25.78
C LYS A 288 1.63 6.31 -26.78
N MET A 289 0.33 6.11 -26.57
CA MET A 289 -0.52 5.42 -27.55
C MET A 289 -0.69 6.23 -28.83
N GLU A 290 -0.72 7.55 -28.75
CA GLU A 290 -0.72 8.44 -29.92
C GLU A 290 0.59 8.31 -30.71
N GLU A 291 1.74 8.41 -30.03
CA GLU A 291 3.08 8.23 -30.63
C GLU A 291 3.24 6.86 -31.33
N VAL A 292 2.79 5.78 -30.67
CA VAL A 292 2.80 4.42 -31.24
C VAL A 292 1.91 4.36 -32.48
N ASN A 293 0.69 4.91 -32.41
CA ASN A 293 -0.27 4.87 -33.52
C ASN A 293 0.19 5.67 -34.74
N ASP A 294 0.86 6.80 -34.54
CA ASP A 294 1.41 7.59 -35.63
C ASP A 294 2.59 6.88 -36.30
N THR A 295 3.46 6.26 -35.51
CA THR A 295 4.56 5.42 -36.02
C THR A 295 4.02 4.20 -36.79
N MET A 296 3.01 3.51 -36.23
CA MET A 296 2.35 2.40 -36.90
C MET A 296 1.71 2.81 -38.22
N ARG A 297 1.03 3.96 -38.27
CA ARG A 297 0.41 4.47 -39.50
C ARG A 297 1.47 4.76 -40.56
N HIS A 298 2.57 5.40 -40.17
CA HIS A 298 3.67 5.69 -41.09
C HIS A 298 4.29 4.40 -41.66
N LEU A 299 4.60 3.44 -40.80
CA LEU A 299 5.20 2.16 -41.21
C LEU A 299 4.23 1.34 -42.08
N TRP A 300 2.95 1.31 -41.74
CA TRP A 300 1.92 0.59 -42.52
C TRP A 300 1.82 1.13 -43.93
N ASN A 301 1.70 2.45 -44.09
CA ASN A 301 1.56 3.08 -45.41
C ASN A 301 2.79 2.87 -46.31
N LYS A 302 3.95 2.61 -45.72
CA LYS A 302 5.21 2.38 -46.43
C LYS A 302 5.43 0.91 -46.79
N THR A 303 4.99 0.00 -45.92
CA THR A 303 5.24 -1.45 -46.05
C THR A 303 4.12 -2.19 -46.77
N TYR A 304 2.86 -1.84 -46.50
CA TYR A 304 1.72 -2.56 -47.05
C TYR A 304 1.39 -2.06 -48.47
N GLN A 305 1.43 -2.97 -49.45
CA GLN A 305 1.13 -2.63 -50.85
C GLN A 305 -0.33 -2.93 -51.26
N GLY A 306 -1.14 -3.47 -50.36
CA GLY A 306 -2.55 -3.77 -50.63
C GLY A 306 -3.47 -2.53 -50.54
N THR A 307 -4.51 -2.48 -51.37
CA THR A 307 -5.50 -1.38 -51.40
C THR A 307 -6.72 -1.61 -50.50
N ASP A 308 -6.72 -2.70 -49.73
CA ASP A 308 -7.87 -3.14 -48.94
C ASP A 308 -7.86 -2.63 -47.49
N ILE A 309 -6.73 -2.12 -47.00
CA ILE A 309 -6.57 -1.55 -45.65
C ILE A 309 -5.76 -0.26 -45.72
N ASP A 310 -6.39 0.87 -45.40
CA ASP A 310 -5.77 2.20 -45.44
C ASP A 310 -4.79 2.42 -44.28
N GLY A 311 -5.01 1.76 -43.15
CA GLY A 311 -4.16 1.92 -41.97
C GLY A 311 -4.58 1.04 -40.81
N ILE A 312 -3.67 0.85 -39.86
CA ILE A 312 -3.92 0.13 -38.61
C ILE A 312 -3.65 1.02 -37.40
N LYS A 313 -4.36 0.77 -36.30
CA LYS A 313 -4.15 1.46 -35.02
C LYS A 313 -4.57 0.59 -33.84
N ILE A 314 -3.98 0.86 -32.69
CA ILE A 314 -4.33 0.28 -31.41
C ILE A 314 -5.32 1.23 -30.72
N ARG A 315 -6.50 0.71 -30.39
CA ARG A 315 -7.49 1.36 -29.53
C ARG A 315 -7.33 0.83 -28.11
N SER A 316 -7.24 1.74 -27.16
CA SER A 316 -7.26 1.44 -25.73
C SER A 316 -8.57 1.91 -25.13
N ASP A 317 -9.47 0.98 -24.84
CA ASP A 317 -10.74 1.24 -24.18
C ASP A 317 -10.54 1.11 -22.66
N VAL A 318 -10.99 2.12 -21.91
CA VAL A 318 -10.87 2.15 -20.45
C VAL A 318 -12.12 1.56 -19.83
N GLU A 319 -11.97 0.47 -19.09
CA GLU A 319 -13.05 -0.16 -18.32
C GLU A 319 -12.80 -0.08 -16.82
N GLY A 320 -13.85 0.08 -16.02
CA GLY A 320 -13.79 0.11 -14.56
C GLY A 320 -13.88 1.51 -13.93
N GLY A 321 -14.06 1.52 -12.60
CA GLY A 321 -14.24 2.75 -11.81
C GLY A 321 -12.92 3.43 -11.44
N ALA A 322 -13.02 4.59 -10.77
CA ALA A 322 -11.89 5.46 -10.42
C ALA A 322 -10.77 4.80 -9.58
N SER A 323 -11.04 3.68 -8.90
CA SER A 323 -10.07 3.00 -8.01
C SER A 323 -9.27 1.88 -8.69
N LYS A 324 -9.79 1.26 -9.75
CA LYS A 324 -9.12 0.15 -10.45
C LYS A 324 -9.54 0.16 -11.92
N ARG A 325 -8.75 0.83 -12.75
CA ARG A 325 -8.95 0.91 -14.21
C ARG A 325 -8.29 -0.29 -14.89
N SER A 326 -9.04 -0.92 -15.77
CA SER A 326 -8.58 -1.95 -16.70
C SER A 326 -8.50 -1.34 -18.09
N TYR A 327 -7.43 -1.61 -18.82
CA TYR A 327 -7.29 -1.19 -20.21
C TYR A 327 -7.49 -2.40 -21.12
N ASN A 328 -8.48 -2.33 -21.99
CA ASN A 328 -8.70 -3.30 -23.05
C ASN A 328 -8.11 -2.78 -24.35
N TYR A 329 -7.17 -3.52 -24.92
CA TYR A 329 -6.52 -3.17 -26.16
C TYR A 329 -7.07 -4.00 -27.31
N ARG A 330 -7.38 -3.33 -28.42
CA ARG A 330 -7.75 -3.97 -29.68
C ARG A 330 -7.05 -3.31 -30.84
N VAL A 331 -6.64 -4.11 -31.81
CA VAL A 331 -6.05 -3.62 -33.06
C VAL A 331 -7.17 -3.45 -34.06
N VAL A 332 -7.37 -2.24 -34.56
CA VAL A 332 -8.38 -1.92 -35.55
C VAL A 332 -7.71 -1.50 -36.85
N MET A 333 -8.30 -1.92 -37.96
CA MET A 333 -7.96 -1.46 -39.30
C MET A 333 -8.97 -0.41 -39.75
N THR A 334 -8.52 0.54 -40.54
CA THR A 334 -9.38 1.53 -41.20
C THR A 334 -9.44 1.20 -42.69
N LYS A 335 -10.67 1.14 -43.22
CA LYS A 335 -10.94 0.97 -44.64
C LYS A 335 -12.08 1.91 -45.03
N ASP A 336 -11.88 2.75 -46.04
CA ASP A 336 -12.90 3.69 -46.52
C ASP A 336 -13.47 4.57 -45.38
N GLN A 337 -12.60 5.05 -44.48
CA GLN A 337 -12.96 5.80 -43.26
C GLN A 337 -13.77 5.02 -42.21
N VAL A 338 -13.95 3.70 -42.38
CA VAL A 338 -14.63 2.83 -41.41
C VAL A 338 -13.61 2.06 -40.59
N GLU A 339 -13.73 2.11 -39.25
CA GLU A 339 -12.90 1.32 -38.33
C GLU A 339 -13.51 -0.06 -38.09
N MET A 340 -12.69 -1.11 -38.23
CA MET A 340 -13.07 -2.49 -37.97
C MET A 340 -12.00 -3.19 -37.14
N ASP A 341 -12.42 -4.09 -36.26
CA ASP A 341 -11.49 -4.96 -35.53
C ASP A 341 -10.76 -5.90 -36.50
N MET A 342 -9.44 -6.00 -36.38
CA MET A 342 -8.64 -6.92 -37.17
C MET A 342 -8.82 -8.37 -36.72
N ARG A 343 -9.16 -8.59 -35.45
CA ARG A 343 -9.25 -9.95 -34.88
C ARG A 343 -10.31 -10.78 -35.62
N GLY A 344 -9.85 -11.87 -36.24
CA GLY A 344 -10.71 -12.77 -37.01
C GLY A 344 -11.12 -12.24 -38.39
N ARG A 345 -10.60 -11.09 -38.83
CA ARG A 345 -10.98 -10.44 -40.11
C ARG A 345 -9.82 -10.14 -41.05
N CYS A 346 -8.58 -10.45 -40.65
CA CYS A 346 -7.39 -10.28 -41.47
C CYS A 346 -6.79 -11.61 -41.96
N SER A 347 -6.11 -11.55 -43.11
CA SER A 347 -5.38 -12.67 -43.71
C SER A 347 -4.13 -13.05 -42.89
N ALA A 348 -3.53 -14.20 -43.20
CA ALA A 348 -2.29 -14.63 -42.53
C ALA A 348 -1.14 -13.63 -42.75
N GLY A 349 -0.94 -13.16 -43.97
CA GLY A 349 0.08 -12.15 -44.30
C GLY A 349 -0.17 -10.81 -43.62
N GLN A 350 -1.42 -10.33 -43.60
CA GLN A 350 -1.78 -9.09 -42.91
C GLN A 350 -1.53 -9.17 -41.39
N LYS A 351 -1.85 -10.30 -40.76
CA LYS A 351 -1.55 -10.53 -39.33
C LYS A 351 -0.06 -10.45 -39.07
N MET A 352 0.74 -11.09 -39.92
CA MET A 352 2.18 -11.15 -39.74
C MET A 352 2.82 -9.77 -39.93
N LEU A 353 2.47 -9.05 -41.01
CA LEU A 353 2.94 -7.69 -41.26
C LEU A 353 2.53 -6.73 -40.13
N ALA A 354 1.25 -6.74 -39.73
CA ALA A 354 0.77 -5.90 -38.63
C ALA A 354 1.53 -6.19 -37.33
N SER A 355 1.83 -7.45 -37.04
CA SER A 355 2.57 -7.84 -35.83
C SER A 355 4.03 -7.38 -35.87
N ILE A 356 4.68 -7.35 -37.04
CA ILE A 356 6.02 -6.77 -37.19
C ILE A 356 5.98 -5.26 -36.96
N ILE A 357 5.04 -4.56 -37.61
CA ILE A 357 4.90 -3.11 -37.51
C ILE A 357 4.58 -2.68 -36.08
N ILE A 358 3.68 -3.38 -35.38
CA ILE A 358 3.36 -3.10 -33.97
C ILE A 358 4.62 -3.24 -33.11
N ARG A 359 5.42 -4.30 -33.32
CA ARG A 359 6.67 -4.49 -32.56
C ARG A 359 7.69 -3.38 -32.84
N LEU A 360 7.84 -2.98 -34.10
CA LEU A 360 8.71 -1.87 -34.49
C LEU A 360 8.27 -0.56 -33.84
N ALA A 361 6.98 -0.22 -33.92
CA ALA A 361 6.44 1.00 -33.34
C ALA A 361 6.56 1.01 -31.80
N LEU A 362 6.27 -0.11 -31.13
CA LEU A 362 6.46 -0.22 -29.68
C LEU A 362 7.93 -0.10 -29.29
N SER A 363 8.84 -0.74 -30.03
CA SER A 363 10.28 -0.62 -29.82
C SER A 363 10.76 0.81 -30.03
N ASP A 364 10.14 1.56 -30.93
CA ASP A 364 10.48 2.96 -31.16
C ASP A 364 10.00 3.85 -30.00
N SER A 365 8.71 3.82 -29.70
CA SER A 365 8.10 4.71 -28.71
C SER A 365 8.51 4.41 -27.27
N PHE A 366 8.84 3.15 -26.94
CA PHE A 366 9.25 2.74 -25.59
C PHE A 366 10.73 2.38 -25.45
N GLY A 367 11.41 2.02 -26.54
CA GLY A 367 12.76 1.45 -26.52
C GLY A 367 13.88 2.46 -26.79
N GLN A 368 13.72 3.74 -26.45
CA GLN A 368 14.74 4.79 -26.69
C GLN A 368 16.16 4.40 -26.21
N ASN A 369 16.26 3.55 -25.16
CA ASN A 369 17.52 3.03 -24.63
C ASN A 369 17.74 1.51 -24.86
N CYS A 370 16.83 0.83 -25.55
CA CYS A 370 16.91 -0.59 -25.88
C CYS A 370 16.69 -0.75 -27.39
N GLY A 371 17.76 -0.63 -28.17
CA GLY A 371 17.66 -0.72 -29.63
C GLY A 371 17.92 -2.13 -30.17
N ILE A 372 17.76 -3.19 -29.37
CA ILE A 372 17.86 -4.56 -29.88
C ILE A 372 16.49 -5.03 -30.35
N LEU A 373 16.36 -5.38 -31.62
CA LEU A 373 15.16 -5.99 -32.18
C LEU A 373 15.52 -7.29 -32.90
N ALA A 374 14.82 -8.38 -32.60
CA ALA A 374 14.97 -9.67 -33.27
C ALA A 374 13.69 -10.02 -34.04
N LEU A 375 13.85 -10.30 -35.33
CA LEU A 375 12.79 -10.73 -36.23
C LEU A 375 13.12 -12.14 -36.74
N ASP A 376 12.39 -13.13 -36.23
CA ASP A 376 12.49 -14.52 -36.67
C ASP A 376 11.46 -14.81 -37.78
N GLU A 377 11.96 -15.20 -38.94
CA GLU A 377 11.22 -15.45 -40.18
C GLU A 377 10.17 -14.38 -40.53
N PRO A 378 10.59 -13.10 -40.72
CA PRO A 378 9.66 -12.00 -40.98
C PRO A 378 8.99 -12.05 -42.36
N THR A 379 9.31 -13.03 -43.21
CA THR A 379 8.74 -13.21 -44.56
C THR A 379 7.68 -14.30 -44.63
N ASN A 380 7.47 -15.06 -43.55
CA ASN A 380 6.54 -16.20 -43.51
C ASN A 380 5.06 -15.84 -43.79
N ALA A 381 4.52 -16.27 -44.93
CA ALA A 381 3.18 -15.96 -45.42
C ALA A 381 2.96 -14.52 -45.93
N LEU A 382 4.05 -13.82 -46.32
CA LEU A 382 3.97 -12.64 -47.17
C LEU A 382 4.14 -13.01 -48.65
N ASP A 383 3.53 -12.21 -49.51
CA ASP A 383 3.79 -12.25 -50.96
C ASP A 383 5.10 -11.49 -51.28
N THR A 384 5.59 -11.67 -52.51
CA THR A 384 6.84 -11.03 -52.96
C THR A 384 6.79 -9.51 -52.89
N GLU A 385 5.65 -8.88 -53.16
CA GLU A 385 5.51 -7.42 -53.12
C GLU A 385 5.63 -6.87 -51.70
N ASN A 386 4.98 -7.50 -50.72
CA ASN A 386 5.09 -7.08 -49.31
C ASN A 386 6.46 -7.44 -48.71
N ILE A 387 7.10 -8.54 -49.15
CA ILE A 387 8.50 -8.86 -48.77
C ILE A 387 9.44 -7.75 -49.22
N ASP A 388 9.26 -7.25 -50.45
CA ASP A 388 10.08 -6.19 -51.05
C ASP A 388 9.90 -4.87 -50.32
N ALA A 389 8.65 -4.48 -50.07
CA ALA A 389 8.33 -3.26 -49.34
C ALA A 389 8.77 -3.33 -47.87
N LEU A 390 8.71 -4.51 -47.24
CA LEU A 390 9.25 -4.74 -45.90
C LEU A 390 10.77 -4.59 -45.88
N ALA A 391 11.48 -5.18 -46.86
CA ALA A 391 12.93 -5.04 -46.97
C ALA A 391 13.33 -3.57 -47.13
N ALA A 392 12.67 -2.83 -48.03
CA ALA A 392 12.93 -1.40 -48.23
C ALA A 392 12.67 -0.58 -46.95
N SER A 393 11.57 -0.86 -46.25
CA SER A 393 11.23 -0.16 -45.01
C SER A 393 12.23 -0.45 -43.88
N LEU A 394 12.72 -1.70 -43.76
CA LEU A 394 13.77 -2.04 -42.80
C LEU A 394 15.10 -1.37 -43.13
N VAL A 395 15.47 -1.27 -44.40
CA VAL A 395 16.67 -0.54 -44.84
C VAL A 395 16.59 0.93 -44.42
N ASP A 396 15.44 1.56 -44.63
CA ASP A 396 15.24 2.96 -44.24
C ASP A 396 15.32 3.15 -42.72
N ILE A 397 14.71 2.26 -41.94
CA ILE A 397 14.82 2.27 -40.47
C ILE A 397 16.28 2.10 -40.03
N ILE A 398 17.04 1.18 -40.64
CA ILE A 398 18.45 0.98 -40.31
C ILE A 398 19.24 2.24 -40.66
N ASN A 399 18.99 2.87 -41.81
CA ASN A 399 19.70 4.07 -42.25
C ASN A 399 19.41 5.30 -41.38
N GLU A 400 18.15 5.52 -41.01
CA GLU A 400 17.75 6.57 -40.05
C GLU A 400 18.43 6.36 -38.69
N ARG A 401 18.52 5.10 -38.25
CA ARG A 401 19.09 4.75 -36.94
C ARG A 401 20.59 4.47 -36.96
N LYS A 402 21.25 4.50 -38.12
CA LYS A 402 22.68 4.19 -38.28
C LYS A 402 23.58 5.13 -37.46
N ASN A 403 23.11 6.36 -37.23
CA ASN A 403 23.81 7.37 -36.44
C ASN A 403 23.48 7.31 -34.93
N HIS A 404 22.53 6.48 -34.52
CA HIS A 404 22.19 6.27 -33.11
C HIS A 404 23.06 5.13 -32.54
N ALA A 405 23.73 5.39 -31.43
CA ALA A 405 24.77 4.50 -30.88
C ALA A 405 24.27 3.10 -30.43
N ASN A 406 22.95 2.87 -30.34
CA ASN A 406 22.38 1.73 -29.62
C ASN A 406 21.39 0.87 -30.43
N PHE A 407 21.38 0.92 -31.77
CA PHE A 407 20.47 0.11 -32.59
C PHE A 407 21.13 -1.16 -33.14
N GLN A 408 20.53 -2.32 -32.87
CA GLN A 408 20.92 -3.65 -33.33
C GLN A 408 19.69 -4.40 -33.81
N LEU A 409 19.64 -4.69 -35.11
CA LEU A 409 18.60 -5.53 -35.71
C LEU A 409 19.15 -6.92 -36.01
N ILE A 410 18.48 -7.95 -35.49
CA ILE A 410 18.78 -9.36 -35.76
C ILE A 410 17.64 -9.91 -36.62
N VAL A 411 17.97 -10.43 -37.79
CA VAL A 411 17.01 -11.06 -38.70
C VAL A 411 17.41 -12.50 -38.91
N ILE A 412 16.47 -13.42 -38.68
CA ILE A 412 16.62 -14.84 -38.99
C ILE A 412 15.69 -15.13 -40.14
N THR A 413 16.22 -15.64 -41.25
CA THR A 413 15.40 -16.03 -42.40
C THR A 413 16.07 -17.11 -43.24
N HIS A 414 15.23 -17.91 -43.91
CA HIS A 414 15.63 -18.79 -45.01
C HIS A 414 15.34 -18.21 -46.41
N ASP A 415 14.75 -17.01 -46.50
CA ASP A 415 14.45 -16.35 -47.77
C ASP A 415 15.69 -15.66 -48.35
N GLU A 416 16.28 -16.28 -49.37
CA GLU A 416 17.46 -15.74 -50.07
C GLU A 416 17.17 -14.44 -50.83
N ASN A 417 15.94 -14.23 -51.31
CA ASN A 417 15.56 -13.01 -52.02
C ASN A 417 15.50 -11.81 -51.08
N PHE A 418 14.94 -12.02 -49.89
CA PHE A 418 14.90 -11.01 -48.83
C PHE A 418 16.32 -10.63 -48.37
N LEU A 419 17.19 -11.62 -48.12
CA LEU A 419 18.60 -11.38 -47.78
C LEU A 419 19.34 -10.61 -48.87
N ARG A 420 19.11 -10.94 -50.15
CA ARG A 420 19.73 -10.25 -51.28
C ARG A 420 19.35 -8.77 -51.33
N LYS A 421 18.08 -8.43 -51.08
CA LYS A 421 17.59 -7.04 -51.09
C LYS A 421 18.20 -6.21 -49.95
N LEU A 422 18.29 -6.79 -48.75
CA LEU A 422 18.99 -6.16 -47.64
C LEU A 422 20.50 -5.98 -47.94
N GLY A 423 21.12 -6.97 -48.61
CA GLY A 423 22.53 -6.90 -49.02
C GLY A 423 22.82 -5.85 -50.12
N GLN A 424 21.89 -5.62 -51.04
CA GLN A 424 22.02 -4.62 -52.13
C GLN A 424 22.06 -3.17 -51.65
N SER A 425 21.59 -2.92 -50.41
CA SER A 425 21.48 -1.57 -49.86
C SER A 425 22.71 -1.14 -49.04
N ASP A 426 23.83 -1.87 -49.14
CA ASP A 426 25.10 -1.65 -48.41
C ASP A 426 24.96 -1.54 -46.87
N VAL A 427 23.88 -2.07 -46.32
CA VAL A 427 23.61 -2.06 -44.88
C VAL A 427 24.24 -3.25 -44.14
N MET A 428 24.65 -4.29 -44.87
CA MET A 428 25.22 -5.52 -44.30
C MET A 428 26.43 -6.02 -45.10
N GLU A 429 27.55 -6.26 -44.42
CA GLU A 429 28.76 -6.83 -45.05
C GLU A 429 28.85 -8.36 -44.91
N TYR A 430 28.37 -8.89 -43.79
CA TYR A 430 28.45 -10.30 -43.42
C TYR A 430 27.10 -10.81 -42.92
N TYR A 431 26.84 -12.10 -43.10
CA TYR A 431 25.75 -12.82 -42.46
C TYR A 431 26.25 -14.12 -41.84
N TRP A 432 25.47 -14.66 -40.91
CA TRP A 432 25.76 -15.93 -40.25
C TRP A 432 24.85 -17.00 -40.83
N ARG A 433 25.43 -18.00 -41.49
CA ARG A 433 24.70 -19.18 -41.99
C ARG A 433 24.73 -20.26 -40.92
N VAL A 434 23.54 -20.69 -40.49
CA VAL A 434 23.39 -21.84 -39.59
C VAL A 434 23.10 -23.07 -40.43
N SER A 435 23.91 -24.12 -40.29
CA SER A 435 23.76 -25.40 -41.02
C SER A 435 23.92 -26.59 -40.08
N ARG A 436 23.61 -27.80 -40.55
CA ARG A 436 23.86 -29.04 -39.80
C ARG A 436 25.08 -29.75 -40.37
N ASP A 437 25.99 -30.17 -39.48
CA ASP A 437 27.12 -31.01 -39.87
C ASP A 437 26.69 -32.47 -40.16
N SER A 438 27.64 -33.30 -40.57
CA SER A 438 27.43 -34.74 -40.81
C SER A 438 26.95 -35.51 -39.58
N ARG A 439 27.07 -34.94 -38.38
CA ARG A 439 26.63 -35.51 -37.11
C ARG A 439 25.30 -34.89 -36.62
N GLN A 440 24.60 -34.13 -37.47
CA GLN A 440 23.36 -33.43 -37.14
C GLN A 440 23.49 -32.38 -36.03
N LYS A 441 24.70 -31.85 -35.79
CA LYS A 441 24.93 -30.72 -34.87
C LYS A 441 24.87 -29.40 -35.63
N SER A 442 24.34 -28.37 -34.98
CA SER A 442 24.29 -27.01 -35.53
C SER A 442 25.70 -26.41 -35.61
N VAL A 443 26.07 -25.92 -36.78
CA VAL A 443 27.32 -25.20 -37.05
C VAL A 443 26.98 -23.83 -37.60
N ILE A 444 27.70 -22.81 -37.13
CA ILE A 444 27.49 -21.41 -37.49
C ILE A 444 28.72 -20.93 -38.26
N GLU A 445 28.52 -20.50 -39.51
CA GLU A 445 29.60 -20.02 -40.37
C GLU A 445 29.32 -18.58 -40.81
N ARG A 446 30.36 -17.73 -40.75
CA ARG A 446 30.25 -16.35 -41.24
C ARG A 446 30.52 -16.32 -42.75
N GLN A 447 29.57 -15.79 -43.51
CA GLN A 447 29.68 -15.61 -44.96
C GLN A 447 29.60 -14.11 -45.30
N ARG A 448 30.22 -13.72 -46.42
CA ARG A 448 30.21 -12.33 -46.91
C ARG A 448 29.17 -12.22 -48.02
N PHE A 449 28.42 -11.12 -48.06
CA PHE A 449 27.58 -10.82 -49.23
C PHE A 449 28.49 -10.62 -50.45
N ARG A 450 28.11 -11.22 -51.59
CA ARG A 450 28.86 -11.17 -52.85
C ARG A 450 28.21 -10.22 -53.83
#